data_AF-A0A969JUF0-F1
#
_entry.id   AF-A0A969JUF0-F1
#
_cell.length_a   1.000
_cell.length_b   1.000
_cell.length_c   1.000
_cell.angle_alpha   90.00
_cell.angle_beta   90.00
_cell.angle_gamma   90.00
#
_symmetry.space_group_name_H-M   'P 1'
#
loop_
_entity.id
_entity.type
_entity.pdbx_description
1 polymer ?
#
loop_
_entity_poly.entity_id
_entity_poly.type
_entity_poly.pdbx_seq_one_letter_code
_entity_poly.pdbx_strand_id
1 'polypeptide(L)'
;YDSTSMGAIEKAISLSDLGLSPNNDGAVIRLNIPPLTNDRRKELVKLASKYAEDGKVAVRNVRRDGIDMVKKQEKEKEISEDESRDLQDKIQKLTDKYVAKVEEVLAAKEKDIMTV
;
A
#
# COMPACT_ATOMS: atom_id res chain seq x y z
N TYR A 1 -23.92 4.57 -18.05
CA TYR A 1 -23.83 3.12 -17.81
C TYR A 1 -25.24 2.55 -17.65
N ASP A 2 -25.37 1.21 -17.57
CA ASP A 2 -26.63 0.46 -17.60
C ASP A 2 -27.41 0.54 -16.27
N SER A 3 -28.63 1.09 -16.32
CA SER A 3 -29.53 1.26 -15.17
C SER A 3 -30.09 -0.06 -14.63
N THR A 4 -30.06 -1.15 -15.40
CA THR A 4 -30.55 -2.46 -14.95
C THR A 4 -29.61 -3.12 -13.94
N SER A 5 -28.35 -2.68 -13.86
CA SER A 5 -27.36 -3.21 -12.92
C SER A 5 -27.48 -2.62 -11.50
N MET A 6 -28.35 -1.60 -11.31
CA MET A 6 -28.46 -0.86 -10.05
C MET A 6 -28.84 -1.75 -8.86
N GLY A 7 -29.78 -2.68 -9.03
CA GLY A 7 -30.17 -3.60 -7.95
C GLY A 7 -29.06 -4.59 -7.57
N ALA A 8 -28.25 -5.02 -8.53
CA ALA A 8 -27.10 -5.89 -8.25
C ALA A 8 -26.00 -5.14 -7.50
N ILE A 9 -25.73 -3.88 -7.88
CA ILE A 9 -24.76 -3.01 -7.20
C ILE A 9 -25.21 -2.73 -5.77
N GLU A 10 -26.48 -2.38 -5.56
CA GLU A 10 -27.05 -2.13 -4.22
C GLU A 10 -26.89 -3.35 -3.30
N LYS A 11 -27.24 -4.54 -3.81
CA LYS A 11 -27.14 -5.78 -3.06
C LYS A 11 -25.68 -6.12 -2.72
N ALA A 12 -24.75 -5.92 -3.65
CA ALA A 12 -23.33 -6.15 -3.41
C ALA A 12 -22.78 -5.21 -2.32
N ILE A 13 -23.19 -3.95 -2.31
CA ILE A 13 -22.77 -2.99 -1.26
C ILE A 13 -23.34 -3.39 0.09
N SER A 14 -24.63 -3.74 0.16
CA SER A 14 -25.27 -4.13 1.42
C SER A 14 -24.72 -5.43 2.00
N LEU A 15 -24.21 -6.34 1.17
CA LEU A 15 -23.57 -7.60 1.60
C LEU A 15 -22.08 -7.45 1.88
N SER A 16 -21.50 -6.27 1.60
CA SER A 16 -20.08 -6.04 1.85
C SER A 16 -19.78 -5.82 3.33
N ASP A 17 -18.55 -6.13 3.74
CA ASP A 17 -18.06 -5.90 5.11
C ASP A 17 -17.89 -4.41 5.46
N LEU A 18 -18.36 -3.50 4.60
CA LEU A 18 -18.32 -2.06 4.83
C LEU A 18 -19.41 -1.58 5.80
N GLY A 19 -20.47 -2.37 6.01
CA GLY A 19 -21.57 -2.02 6.91
C GLY A 19 -22.35 -0.76 6.48
N LEU A 20 -22.36 -0.46 5.17
CA LEU A 20 -23.01 0.72 4.61
C LEU A 20 -24.40 0.35 4.08
N SER A 21 -25.38 1.22 4.38
CA SER A 21 -26.73 1.12 3.81
C SER A 21 -26.84 2.03 2.57
N PRO A 22 -26.89 1.48 1.35
CA PRO A 22 -27.08 2.27 0.13
C PRO A 22 -28.48 2.89 0.07
N ASN A 23 -28.57 4.13 -0.42
CA ASN A 23 -29.81 4.81 -0.75
C ASN A 23 -29.91 4.94 -2.27
N ASN A 24 -30.81 4.18 -2.88
CA ASN A 24 -30.97 4.11 -4.33
C ASN A 24 -32.21 4.92 -4.76
N ASP A 25 -32.03 5.90 -5.64
CA ASP A 25 -33.14 6.69 -6.22
C ASP A 25 -33.51 6.28 -7.65
N GLY A 26 -32.98 5.14 -8.12
CA GLY A 26 -33.24 4.57 -9.45
C GLY A 26 -32.28 5.04 -10.53
N ALA A 27 -31.57 6.17 -10.32
CA ALA A 27 -30.52 6.66 -11.21
C ALA A 27 -29.15 6.74 -10.52
N VAL A 28 -29.13 6.95 -9.20
CA VAL A 28 -27.93 7.12 -8.38
C VAL A 28 -28.05 6.32 -7.09
N ILE A 29 -26.96 5.67 -6.69
CA ILE A 29 -26.80 5.06 -5.36
C ILE A 29 -25.96 6.01 -4.50
N ARG A 30 -26.55 6.56 -3.43
CA ARG A 30 -25.87 7.37 -2.43
C ARG A 30 -25.47 6.52 -1.23
N LEU A 31 -24.24 6.68 -0.76
CA LEU A 31 -23.72 6.01 0.44
C LEU A 31 -23.51 7.05 1.53
N ASN A 32 -24.24 6.92 2.63
CA ASN A 32 -24.00 7.72 3.83
C ASN A 32 -22.89 7.07 4.64
N ILE A 33 -21.71 7.68 4.61
CA ILE A 33 -20.56 7.23 5.41
C ILE A 33 -20.69 7.92 6.78
N PRO A 34 -21.03 7.19 7.86
CA PRO A 34 -21.07 7.80 9.19
C PRO A 34 -19.65 8.23 9.59
N PRO A 35 -19.53 9.29 10.42
CA PRO A 35 -18.23 9.68 10.94
C PRO A 35 -17.62 8.52 11.74
N LEU A 36 -16.36 8.20 11.44
CA LEU A 36 -15.64 7.15 12.15
C LEU A 36 -15.48 7.53 13.63
N THR A 37 -15.79 6.60 14.54
CA THR A 37 -15.50 6.74 15.96
C THR A 37 -13.98 6.78 16.19
N ASN A 38 -13.55 7.38 17.32
CA ASN A 38 -12.12 7.43 17.66
C ASN A 38 -11.48 6.04 17.75
N ASP A 39 -12.21 5.05 18.25
CA ASP A 39 -11.70 3.67 18.34
C ASP A 39 -11.53 3.06 16.94
N ARG A 40 -12.47 3.28 16.03
CA ARG A 40 -12.33 2.80 14.65
C ARG A 40 -11.17 3.48 13.90
N ARG A 41 -10.94 4.78 14.14
CA ARG A 41 -9.78 5.50 13.58
C ARG A 41 -8.46 4.90 14.08
N LYS A 42 -8.35 4.58 15.38
CA LYS A 42 -7.16 3.92 15.95
C LYS A 42 -6.92 2.53 15.35
N GLU A 43 -7.96 1.75 15.11
CA GLU A 43 -7.83 0.44 14.44
C GLU A 43 -7.31 0.57 13.01
N LEU A 44 -7.83 1.55 12.25
CA LEU A 44 -7.39 1.81 10.88
C LEU A 44 -5.93 2.30 10.83
N VAL A 45 -5.50 3.12 11.80
CA VAL A 45 -4.09 3.51 11.95
C VAL A 45 -3.21 2.27 12.17
N LYS A 46 -3.56 1.40 13.12
CA LYS A 46 -2.81 0.14 13.36
C LYS A 46 -2.70 -0.72 12.11
N LEU A 47 -3.79 -0.82 11.35
CA LEU A 47 -3.82 -1.56 10.10
C LEU A 47 -2.90 -0.92 9.03
N ALA A 48 -2.94 0.41 8.91
CA ALA A 48 -2.05 1.15 8.01
C ALA A 48 -0.57 0.94 8.38
N SER A 49 -0.23 1.02 9.68
CA SER A 49 1.14 0.77 10.15
C SER A 49 1.59 -0.66 9.84
N LYS A 50 0.70 -1.66 9.99
CA LYS A 50 1.00 -3.05 9.60
C LYS A 50 1.34 -3.17 8.11
N TYR A 51 0.54 -2.57 7.24
CA TYR A 51 0.82 -2.58 5.80
C TYR A 51 2.15 -1.86 5.46
N ALA A 52 2.48 -0.79 6.16
CA ALA A 52 3.75 -0.10 5.99
C ALA A 52 4.95 -0.97 6.42
N GLU A 53 4.84 -1.70 7.53
CA GLU A 53 5.88 -2.66 7.94
C GLU A 53 6.06 -3.80 6.93
N ASP A 54 4.95 -4.41 6.49
CA ASP A 54 4.97 -5.46 5.47
C ASP A 54 5.61 -4.94 4.17
N GLY A 55 5.28 -3.71 3.75
CA GLY A 55 5.90 -3.03 2.61
C GLY A 55 7.40 -2.82 2.79
N LYS A 56 7.85 -2.35 3.97
CA LYS A 56 9.28 -2.19 4.27
C LYS A 56 10.02 -3.54 4.26
N VAL A 57 9.40 -4.60 4.78
CA VAL A 57 9.96 -5.96 4.71
C VAL A 57 10.12 -6.41 3.26
N ALA A 58 9.11 -6.22 2.42
CA ALA A 58 9.18 -6.56 1.00
C ALA A 58 10.32 -5.82 0.28
N VAL A 59 10.48 -4.51 0.51
CA VAL A 59 11.58 -3.72 -0.06
C VAL A 59 12.95 -4.27 0.38
N ARG A 60 13.10 -4.64 1.65
CA ARG A 60 14.36 -5.23 2.16
C ARG A 60 14.67 -6.60 1.57
N ASN A 61 13.64 -7.42 1.32
CA ASN A 61 13.81 -8.71 0.64
C ASN A 61 14.29 -8.51 -0.80
N VAL A 62 13.66 -7.61 -1.56
CA VAL A 62 14.09 -7.28 -2.93
C VAL A 62 15.53 -6.73 -2.95
N ARG A 63 15.92 -5.91 -1.97
CA ARG A 63 17.31 -5.47 -1.83
C ARG A 63 18.27 -6.66 -1.67
N ARG A 64 17.93 -7.62 -0.81
CA ARG A 64 18.75 -8.81 -0.59
C ARG A 64 18.91 -9.61 -1.87
N ASP A 65 17.82 -9.86 -2.58
CA ASP A 65 17.83 -10.59 -3.85
C ASP A 65 18.69 -9.86 -4.91
N GLY A 66 18.56 -8.53 -4.98
CA GLY A 66 19.38 -7.70 -5.86
C GLY A 66 20.88 -7.76 -5.53
N ILE A 67 21.25 -7.67 -4.26
CA ILE A 67 22.65 -7.80 -3.81
C ILE A 67 23.20 -9.19 -4.11
N ASP A 68 22.42 -10.24 -3.85
CA ASP A 68 22.84 -11.62 -4.10
C ASP A 68 23.04 -11.86 -5.60
N MET A 69 22.22 -11.25 -6.47
CA MET A 69 22.40 -11.29 -7.92
C MET A 69 23.68 -10.59 -8.37
N VAL A 70 23.96 -9.37 -7.87
CA VAL A 70 25.20 -8.64 -8.20
C VAL A 70 26.43 -9.43 -7.77
N LYS A 71 26.43 -9.98 -6.55
CA LYS A 71 27.53 -10.84 -6.06
C LYS A 71 27.73 -12.10 -6.90
N LYS A 72 26.66 -12.65 -7.47
CA LYS A 72 26.75 -13.79 -8.37
C LYS A 72 27.42 -13.41 -9.69
N GLN A 73 26.99 -12.30 -10.30
CA GLN A 73 27.58 -11.79 -11.54
C GLN A 73 29.07 -11.46 -11.40
N GLU A 74 29.47 -10.91 -10.24
CA GLU A 74 30.88 -10.66 -9.92
C GLU A 74 31.70 -11.96 -9.87
N LYS A 75 31.17 -13.01 -9.21
CA LYS A 75 31.81 -14.34 -9.16
C LYS A 75 31.92 -15.00 -10.53
N GLU A 76 30.90 -14.81 -11.38
CA GLU A 76 30.87 -15.30 -12.75
C GLU A 76 31.73 -14.45 -13.69
N LYS A 77 32.36 -13.38 -13.19
CA LYS A 77 33.18 -12.41 -13.92
C LYS A 77 32.42 -11.71 -15.05
N GLU A 78 31.10 -11.62 -14.94
CA GLU A 78 30.25 -10.85 -15.87
C GLU A 78 30.40 -9.34 -15.65
N ILE A 79 30.73 -8.94 -14.41
CA ILE A 79 30.97 -7.54 -14.00
C ILE A 79 32.29 -7.45 -13.21
N SER A 80 32.88 -6.24 -13.16
CA SER A 80 34.07 -5.97 -12.35
C SER A 80 33.74 -5.74 -10.87
N GLU A 81 34.75 -5.77 -10.00
CA GLU A 81 34.59 -5.44 -8.57
C GLU A 81 34.13 -3.99 -8.38
N ASP A 82 34.65 -3.06 -9.19
CA ASP A 82 34.24 -1.65 -9.15
C ASP A 82 32.76 -1.49 -9.57
N GLU A 83 32.34 -2.19 -10.63
CA GLU A 83 30.95 -2.17 -11.08
C GLU A 83 29.99 -2.83 -10.07
N SER A 84 30.42 -3.92 -9.42
CA SER A 84 29.68 -4.55 -8.33
C SER A 84 29.43 -3.59 -7.17
N ARG A 85 30.47 -2.84 -6.74
CA ARG A 85 30.34 -1.82 -5.68
C ARG A 85 29.37 -0.72 -6.07
N ASP A 86 29.48 -0.19 -7.29
CA ASP A 86 28.58 0.85 -7.80
C ASP A 86 27.12 0.39 -7.86
N LEU A 87 26.87 -0.86 -8.28
CA LEU A 87 25.53 -1.43 -8.33
C LEU A 87 24.95 -1.65 -6.93
N GLN A 88 25.75 -2.13 -5.98
CA GLN A 88 25.34 -2.29 -4.59
C GLN A 88 24.95 -0.94 -3.96
N ASP A 89 25.73 0.12 -4.21
CA ASP A 89 25.42 1.47 -3.76
C ASP A 89 24.12 2.02 -4.37
N LYS A 90 23.89 1.78 -5.66
CA LYS A 90 22.64 2.17 -6.33
C LYS A 90 21.43 1.42 -5.75
N ILE A 91 21.57 0.12 -5.51
CA ILE A 91 20.54 -0.72 -4.87
C ILE A 91 20.22 -0.19 -3.46
N GLN A 92 21.24 0.16 -2.69
CA GLN A 92 21.06 0.71 -1.34
C GLN A 92 20.34 2.06 -1.38
N LYS A 93 20.78 2.99 -2.24
CA LYS A 93 20.11 4.30 -2.42
C LYS A 93 18.64 4.16 -2.84
N LEU A 94 18.33 3.22 -3.74
CA LEU A 94 16.95 2.94 -4.14
C LEU A 94 16.14 2.38 -2.97
N THR A 95 16.73 1.46 -2.20
CA THR A 95 16.08 0.89 -1.02
C THR A 95 15.72 1.98 -0.01
N ASP A 96 16.67 2.85 0.33
CA ASP A 96 16.45 3.93 1.29
C ASP A 96 15.38 4.90 0.81
N LYS A 97 15.39 5.23 -0.49
CA LYS A 97 14.34 6.07 -1.11
C LYS A 97 12.95 5.46 -0.96
N TYR A 98 12.78 4.17 -1.23
CA TYR A 98 11.47 3.53 -1.15
C TYR A 98 11.02 3.27 0.29
N VAL A 99 11.95 3.01 1.22
CA VAL A 99 11.63 2.94 2.65
C VAL A 99 11.11 4.30 3.14
N ALA A 100 11.81 5.40 2.82
CA ALA A 100 11.36 6.75 3.17
C ALA A 100 9.99 7.09 2.56
N LYS A 101 9.74 6.66 1.31
CA LYS A 101 8.44 6.86 0.65
C LYS A 101 7.31 6.09 1.35
N VAL A 102 7.58 4.88 1.85
CA VAL A 102 6.59 4.12 2.63
C VAL A 102 6.26 4.86 3.93
N GLU A 103 7.26 5.41 4.61
CA GLU A 103 7.05 6.20 5.84
C GLU A 103 6.29 7.50 5.58
N GLU A 104 6.59 8.20 4.48
CA GLU A 104 5.86 9.40 4.05
C GLU A 104 4.37 9.10 3.80
N VAL A 105 4.08 8.03 3.05
CA VAL A 105 2.70 7.62 2.74
C VAL A 105 1.96 7.18 4.01
N LEU A 106 2.62 6.46 4.92
CA LEU A 106 2.04 6.09 6.21
C LEU A 106 1.69 7.34 7.01
N ALA A 107 2.62 8.28 7.19
CA ALA A 107 2.40 9.49 7.96
C ALA A 107 1.26 10.34 7.37
N ALA A 108 1.21 10.48 6.04
CA ALA A 108 0.11 11.15 5.36
C ALA A 108 -1.23 10.45 5.64
N LYS A 109 -1.25 9.11 5.59
CA LYS A 109 -2.48 8.35 5.81
C LYS A 109 -2.93 8.35 7.27
N GLU A 110 -2.02 8.29 8.22
CA GLU A 110 -2.32 8.41 9.65
C GLU A 110 -2.93 9.78 9.97
N LYS A 111 -2.36 10.85 9.40
CA LYS A 111 -2.92 12.21 9.52
C LYS A 111 -4.33 12.27 8.95
N ASP A 112 -4.55 11.77 7.74
CA ASP A 112 -5.86 11.72 7.07
C ASP A 112 -6.90 10.94 7.90
N ILE A 113 -6.51 9.79 8.47
CA ILE A 113 -7.40 8.99 9.34
C ILE A 113 -7.73 9.73 10.64
N MET A 114 -6.84 10.56 11.17
CA MET A 114 -7.01 11.25 12.46
C MET A 114 -7.63 12.65 12.33
N THR A 115 -7.59 13.26 11.15
CA THR A 115 -8.22 14.56 10.89
C THR A 115 -9.64 14.39 10.35
N VAL A 116 -10.48 15.40 10.61
CA VAL A 116 -11.80 15.61 10.00
C VAL A 116 -11.71 16.91 9.23
#